data_AF-A0A5M6D8J5-F1
#
_entry.id   AF-A0A5M6D8J5-F1
#
_cell.length_a   1.000
_cell.length_b   1.000
_cell.length_c   1.000
_cell.angle_alpha   90.00
_cell.angle_beta   90.00
_cell.angle_gamma   90.00
#
_symmetry.space_group_name_H-M   'P 1'
#
loop_
_entity.id
_entity.type
_entity.pdbx_description
1 polymer ?
#
loop_
_entity_poly.entity_id
_entity_poly.type
_entity_poly.pdbx_seq_one_letter_code
_entity_poly.pdbx_strand_id
1 'polypeptide(L)'
;MNKPQNNKAAALRTAMQTLDPATYQEIRDAFHAIGDHLKPLADALENADADVGPEGPLLEEHYLFIQMYDLLRKSNLGAAV
;
A
#
# COMPACT_ATOMS: atom_id res chain seq x y z
N MET A 1 20.86 -14.68 -16.44
CA MET A 1 21.45 -14.06 -15.24
C MET A 1 20.31 -13.65 -14.32
N ASN A 2 20.05 -14.41 -13.25
CA ASN A 2 18.87 -14.24 -12.39
C ASN A 2 19.01 -13.01 -11.48
N LYS A 3 18.02 -12.12 -11.51
CA LYS A 3 18.03 -10.77 -10.94
C LYS A 3 18.15 -10.75 -9.41
N PRO A 4 18.86 -9.76 -8.82
CA PRO A 4 18.97 -9.55 -7.36
C PRO A 4 17.64 -9.19 -6.66
N GLN A 5 16.55 -8.93 -7.39
CA GLN A 5 15.22 -8.67 -6.82
C GLN A 5 14.63 -9.89 -6.09
N ASN A 6 14.90 -11.12 -6.56
CA ASN A 6 14.38 -12.34 -5.92
C ASN A 6 14.92 -12.54 -4.50
N ASN A 7 16.13 -12.03 -4.23
CA ASN A 7 16.78 -12.22 -2.94
C ASN A 7 16.20 -11.33 -1.84
N LYS A 8 15.73 -10.12 -2.15
CA LYS A 8 15.17 -9.20 -1.15
C LYS A 8 13.80 -9.67 -0.63
N ALA A 9 12.92 -10.13 -1.52
CA ALA A 9 11.62 -10.66 -1.12
C ALA A 9 11.76 -11.97 -0.33
N ALA A 10 12.69 -12.85 -0.74
CA ALA A 10 12.99 -14.07 0.00
C ALA A 10 13.56 -13.78 1.40
N ALA A 11 14.54 -12.88 1.51
CA ALA A 11 15.11 -12.48 2.79
C ALA A 11 14.07 -11.85 3.73
N LEU A 12 13.19 -11.00 3.20
CA LEU A 12 12.11 -10.41 3.99
C LEU A 12 11.12 -11.46 4.49
N ARG A 13 10.72 -12.42 3.65
CA ARG A 13 9.87 -13.54 4.09
C ARG A 13 10.51 -14.35 5.21
N THR A 14 11.80 -14.68 5.07
CA THR A 14 12.53 -15.37 6.13
C THR A 14 12.53 -14.55 7.42
N ALA A 15 12.79 -13.25 7.35
CA ALA A 15 12.76 -12.38 8.52
C ALA A 15 11.37 -12.37 9.19
N MET A 16 10.29 -12.20 8.42
CA MET A 16 8.92 -12.24 8.93
C MET A 16 8.58 -13.56 9.63
N GLN A 17 9.06 -14.69 9.11
CA GLN A 17 8.85 -16.02 9.70
C GLN A 17 9.59 -16.23 11.03
N THR A 18 10.61 -15.41 11.32
CA THR A 18 11.33 -15.48 12.61
C THR A 18 10.71 -14.63 13.71
N LEU A 19 9.69 -13.83 13.39
CA LEU A 19 8.96 -13.02 14.37
C LEU A 19 8.09 -13.92 15.26
N ASP A 20 7.86 -13.46 16.48
CA ASP A 20 6.83 -14.08 17.32
C ASP A 20 5.43 -13.85 16.69
N PRO A 21 4.45 -14.72 17.00
CA PRO A 21 3.12 -14.64 16.37
C PRO A 21 2.40 -13.30 16.57
N ALA A 22 2.60 -12.63 17.72
CA ALA A 22 1.92 -11.37 18.00
C ALA A 22 2.50 -10.25 17.12
N THR A 23 3.83 -10.13 17.06
CA THR A 23 4.51 -9.14 16.22
C THR A 23 4.22 -9.38 14.73
N TYR A 24 4.21 -10.64 14.29
CA TYR A 24 3.87 -10.97 12.90
C TYR A 24 2.45 -10.50 12.54
N GLN A 25 1.49 -10.78 13.42
CA GLN A 25 0.09 -10.42 13.21
C GLN A 25 -0.10 -8.90 13.22
N GLU A 26 0.54 -8.19 14.15
CA GLU A 26 0.49 -6.72 14.22
C GLU A 26 0.97 -6.07 12.91
N ILE A 27 2.09 -6.53 12.35
CA ILE A 27 2.63 -6.01 11.08
C ILE A 27 1.67 -6.32 9.93
N ARG A 28 1.14 -7.54 9.86
CA ARG A 28 0.21 -7.97 8.81
C ARG A 28 -1.06 -7.10 8.82
N ASP A 29 -1.66 -6.90 9.99
CA ASP A 29 -2.89 -6.13 10.14
C ASP A 29 -2.66 -4.65 9.81
N ALA A 30 -1.57 -4.06 10.30
CA ALA A 30 -1.22 -2.68 9.99
C ALA A 30 -0.99 -2.47 8.47
N PHE A 31 -0.29 -3.40 7.81
CA PHE A 31 -0.04 -3.30 6.37
C PHE A 31 -1.34 -3.33 5.56
N HIS A 32 -2.24 -4.27 5.88
CA HIS A 32 -3.52 -4.39 5.18
C HIS A 32 -4.45 -3.21 5.47
N ALA A 33 -4.51 -2.73 6.72
CA ALA A 33 -5.32 -1.56 7.08
C ALA A 33 -4.94 -0.31 6.27
N ILE A 34 -3.64 -0.09 5.99
CA ILE A 34 -3.21 1.02 5.13
C ILE A 34 -3.82 0.87 3.72
N GLY A 35 -3.73 -0.33 3.13
CA GLY A 35 -4.28 -0.60 1.80
C GLY A 35 -5.80 -0.44 1.74
N ASP A 36 -6.49 -0.91 2.79
CA ASP A 36 -7.94 -0.84 2.92
C ASP A 36 -8.45 0.59 3.04
N HIS A 37 -7.62 1.54 3.51
CA HIS A 37 -8.00 2.95 3.63
C HIS A 37 -7.51 3.84 2.49
N LEU A 38 -6.37 3.55 1.86
CA LEU A 38 -5.81 4.40 0.81
C LEU A 38 -6.69 4.51 -0.43
N LYS A 39 -7.20 3.38 -0.97
CA LYS A 39 -8.03 3.41 -2.17
C LYS A 39 -9.40 4.08 -1.94
N PRO A 40 -10.14 3.76 -0.86
CA PRO A 40 -11.39 4.46 -0.56
C PRO A 40 -11.21 5.96 -0.32
N LEU A 41 -10.09 6.38 0.29
CA LEU A 41 -9.79 7.81 0.46
C LEU A 41 -9.61 8.50 -0.90
N ALA A 42 -8.81 7.93 -1.79
CA ALA A 42 -8.62 8.49 -3.14
C ALA A 42 -9.95 8.59 -3.90
N ASP A 43 -10.81 7.57 -3.80
CA ASP A 43 -12.12 7.55 -4.45
C ASP A 43 -13.07 8.59 -3.85
N ALA A 44 -13.02 8.79 -2.53
CA ALA A 44 -13.82 9.82 -1.87
C ALA A 44 -13.41 11.23 -2.32
N LEU A 45 -12.10 11.47 -2.51
CA LEU A 45 -11.58 12.75 -3.00
C LEU A 45 -12.03 13.04 -4.45
N GLU A 46 -11.92 12.05 -5.34
CA GLU A 46 -12.39 12.17 -6.73
C GLU A 46 -13.90 12.43 -6.80
N ASN A 47 -14.69 11.67 -6.04
CA ASN A 47 -16.14 11.82 -6.02
C ASN A 47 -16.58 13.17 -5.43
N ALA A 48 -15.88 13.68 -4.43
CA ALA A 48 -16.18 15.00 -3.84
C ALA A 48 -15.93 16.13 -4.85
N ASP A 49 -14.97 15.97 -5.75
CA ASP A 49 -14.66 16.96 -6.80
C ASP A 49 -15.49 16.77 -8.09
N ALA A 50 -16.10 15.60 -8.29
CA ALA A 50 -16.90 15.30 -9.47
C ALA A 50 -18.03 16.33 -9.71
N ASP A 51 -18.57 16.91 -8.62
CA ASP A 51 -19.61 17.95 -8.64
C ASP A 51 -19.05 19.38 -8.82
N VAL A 52 -17.74 19.59 -8.62
CA VAL A 52 -17.07 20.90 -8.69
C VAL A 52 -16.57 21.21 -10.10
N GLY A 53 -16.13 20.19 -10.83
CA GLY A 53 -15.63 20.30 -12.20
C GLY A 53 -14.25 19.65 -12.40
N PRO A 54 -13.70 19.67 -13.63
CA PRO A 54 -12.50 18.90 -13.99
C PRO A 54 -11.19 19.35 -13.30
N GLU A 55 -11.21 20.49 -12.61
CA GLU A 55 -10.06 21.06 -11.87
C GLU A 55 -10.43 21.33 -10.41
N GLY A 56 -11.21 20.42 -9.81
CA GLY A 56 -11.52 20.48 -8.39
C GLY A 56 -10.25 20.50 -7.51
N PRO A 57 -10.29 21.17 -6.35
CA PRO A 57 -9.12 21.36 -5.49
C PRO A 57 -8.62 20.07 -4.80
N LEU A 58 -9.38 18.98 -4.81
CA LEU A 58 -9.03 17.68 -4.21
C LEU A 58 -8.38 16.73 -5.22
N LEU A 59 -8.37 17.06 -6.51
CA LEU A 59 -7.85 16.21 -7.57
C LEU A 59 -6.34 15.92 -7.41
N GLU A 60 -5.56 16.91 -6.97
CA GLU A 60 -4.14 16.71 -6.67
C GLU A 60 -3.94 15.70 -5.52
N GLU A 61 -4.77 15.78 -4.48
CA GLU A 61 -4.74 14.84 -3.35
C GLU A 61 -5.16 13.43 -3.79
N HIS A 62 -6.20 13.30 -4.61
CA HIS A 62 -6.58 12.02 -5.22
C HIS A 62 -5.39 11.35 -5.91
N TYR A 63 -4.67 12.09 -6.77
CA TYR A 63 -3.51 11.54 -7.47
C TYR A 63 -2.38 11.15 -6.53
N LEU A 64 -2.17 11.89 -5.44
CA LEU A 64 -1.19 11.54 -4.42
C LEU A 64 -1.55 10.21 -3.74
N PHE A 65 -2.80 10.04 -3.32
CA PHE A 65 -3.23 8.80 -2.63
C PHE A 65 -3.31 7.59 -3.57
N ILE A 66 -3.67 7.76 -4.84
CA ILE A 66 -3.56 6.70 -5.85
C ILE A 66 -2.10 6.27 -6.03
N GLN A 67 -1.16 7.23 -6.14
CA GLN A 67 0.27 6.90 -6.25
C GLN A 67 0.77 6.15 -5.02
N MET A 68 0.36 6.55 -3.82
CA MET A 68 0.69 5.84 -2.58
C MET A 68 0.14 4.41 -2.59
N TYR A 69 -1.11 4.21 -3.02
CA TYR A 69 -1.71 2.88 -3.14
C TYR A 69 -0.95 1.98 -4.13
N ASP A 70 -0.56 2.54 -5.29
CA ASP A 70 0.23 1.82 -6.28
C ASP A 70 1.64 1.45 -5.80
N LEU A 71 2.27 2.32 -5.01
CA LEU A 71 3.56 2.02 -4.36
C LEU A 71 3.39 0.95 -3.29
N LEU A 72 2.34 1.00 -2.49
CA LEU A 72 2.03 -0.01 -1.47
C LEU A 72 1.89 -1.40 -2.11
N ARG A 73 1.17 -1.50 -3.24
CA ARG A 73 1.00 -2.77 -3.99
C ARG A 73 2.30 -3.34 -4.55
N LYS A 74 3.35 -2.53 -4.67
CA LYS A 74 4.70 -2.94 -5.10
C LYS A 74 5.60 -3.32 -3.93
N SER A 75 5.14 -3.14 -2.68
CA SER A 75 5.92 -3.48 -1.49
C SER A 75 6.18 -4.99 -1.40
N ASN A 76 7.44 -5.37 -1.14
CA ASN A 76 7.78 -6.76 -0.85
C ASN A 76 7.15 -7.24 0.47
N LEU A 77 6.78 -6.33 1.37
CA LEU A 77 6.12 -6.67 2.62
C LEU A 77 4.74 -7.30 2.36
N GLY A 78 3.97 -6.76 1.41
CA GLY A 78 2.68 -7.34 1.01
C GLY A 78 2.75 -8.76 0.44
N ALA A 79 3.94 -9.18 0.00
CA ALA A 79 4.19 -10.55 -0.45
C ALA A 79 4.75 -11.45 0.66
N ALA A 80 5.03 -10.89 1.84
CA ALA A 80 5.63 -11.52 3.00
C ALA A 80 4.70 -11.58 4.22
N VAL A 81 3.66 -10.73 4.25
CA VAL A 81 2.56 -10.79 5.22
C VAL A 81 1.41 -11.62 4.71
#